data_AF-A0A5K7S4Z4-F1
#
_entry.id   AF-A0A5K7S4Z4-F1
#
_cell.length_a   1.000
_cell.length_b   1.000
_cell.length_c   1.000
_cell.angle_alpha   90.00
_cell.angle_beta   90.00
_cell.angle_gamma   90.00
#
_symmetry.space_group_name_H-M   'P 1'
#
loop_
_entity.id
_entity.type
_entity.pdbx_description
1 polymer ?
#
loop_
_entity_poly.entity_id
_entity_poly.type
_entity_poly.pdbx_seq_one_letter_code
_entity_poly.pdbx_strand_id
1 'polypeptide(L)'
;MVKTIGYIIFGISMLLWLMIPVIPFLGFSVGKAAGITTGLIIAGEITFYLSIFLIGKEFLVKIKNKFKRKKDVPPEIDHVD
;
A
#
# COMPACT_ATOMS: atom_id res chain seq x y z
N MET A 1 11.43 -15.15 -7.67
CA MET A 1 11.81 -13.89 -8.35
C MET A 1 10.60 -12.98 -8.62
N VAL A 2 9.55 -13.46 -9.32
CA VAL A 2 8.35 -12.65 -9.64
C VAL A 2 7.70 -11.98 -8.42
N LYS A 3 7.63 -12.69 -7.28
CA LYS A 3 7.11 -12.13 -6.02
C LYS A 3 7.93 -10.97 -5.47
N THR A 4 9.26 -11.06 -5.55
CA THR A 4 10.18 -9.98 -5.15
C THR A 4 9.99 -8.75 -6.02
N ILE A 5 9.83 -8.95 -7.34
CA ILE A 5 9.50 -7.89 -8.29
C ILE A 5 8.16 -7.24 -7.91
N GLY A 6 7.15 -8.05 -7.57
CA GLY A 6 5.87 -7.55 -7.08
C GLY A 6 6.01 -6.64 -5.86
N TYR A 7 6.82 -7.02 -4.86
CA TYR A 7 7.08 -6.17 -3.69
C TYR A 7 7.84 -4.87 -4.03
N ILE A 8 8.77 -4.92 -4.98
CA ILE A 8 9.49 -3.73 -5.45
C ILE A 8 8.51 -2.77 -6.15
N ILE A 9 7.66 -3.28 -7.04
CA ILE A 9 6.63 -2.48 -7.74
C ILE A 9 5.64 -1.89 -6.74
N PHE A 10 5.25 -2.65 -5.71
CA PHE A 10 4.41 -2.13 -4.62
C PHE A 10 5.08 -0.96 -3.89
N GLY A 11 6.38 -1.07 -3.60
CA GLY A 11 7.16 0.03 -3.03
C GLY A 11 7.21 1.26 -3.93
N ILE A 12 7.39 1.08 -5.23
CA ILE A 12 7.37 2.17 -6.22
C ILE A 12 5.99 2.85 -6.25
N SER A 13 4.90 2.06 -6.23
CA SER A 13 3.54 2.60 -6.18
C SER A 13 3.32 3.50 -4.95
N MET A 14 3.81 3.06 -3.78
CA MET A 14 3.77 3.87 -2.56
C MET A 14 4.56 5.18 -2.70
N LEU A 15 5.72 5.15 -3.35
CA LEU A 15 6.49 6.37 -3.62
C LEU A 15 5.75 7.33 -4.55
N LEU A 16 5.09 6.84 -5.60
CA LEU A 16 4.28 7.67 -6.50
C LEU A 16 3.15 8.38 -5.73
N TRP A 17 2.49 7.65 -4.83
CA TRP A 17 1.47 8.21 -3.94
C TRP A 17 2.03 9.26 -2.96
N LEU A 18 3.22 9.02 -2.40
CA LEU A 18 3.89 9.97 -1.50
C LEU A 18 4.35 11.25 -2.20
N MET A 19 4.59 11.20 -3.51
CA MET A 19 4.99 12.38 -4.29
C MET A 19 3.83 13.35 -4.56
N ILE A 20 2.58 12.87 -4.60
CA ILE A 20 1.38 13.70 -4.83
C ILE A 20 1.28 14.88 -3.85
N PRO A 21 1.35 14.69 -2.52
CA PRO A 21 1.27 15.80 -1.58
C PRO A 21 2.47 16.76 -1.67
N VAL A 22 3.58 16.37 -2.30
CA VAL A 22 4.76 17.24 -2.49
C VAL A 22 4.54 18.24 -3.64
N ILE A 23 3.75 17.87 -4.65
CA ILE A 23 3.44 18.70 -5.83
C ILE A 23 3.07 20.16 -5.50
N PRO A 24 2.12 20.46 -4.58
CA PRO A 24 1.73 21.84 -4.29
C PRO A 24 2.86 22.69 -3.71
N PHE A 25 3.90 22.08 -3.13
CA PHE A 25 5.04 22.79 -2.54
C PHE A 25 6.13 23.13 -3.57
N LEU A 26 6.03 22.63 -4.82
CA LEU A 26 7.03 22.83 -5.86
C LEU A 26 6.84 24.13 -6.67
N GLY A 27 5.81 24.93 -6.37
CA GLY A 27 5.57 26.23 -7.02
C GLY A 27 5.17 26.13 -8.49
N PHE A 28 4.67 24.98 -8.96
CA PHE A 28 4.20 24.82 -10.33
C PHE A 28 2.91 25.60 -10.60
N SER A 29 2.71 26.00 -11.86
CA SER A 29 1.42 26.55 -12.28
C SER A 29 0.32 25.51 -12.12
N VAL A 30 -0.91 25.96 -11.86
CA VAL A 30 -2.07 25.08 -11.59
C VAL A 30 -2.24 24.01 -12.66
N GLY A 31 -2.13 24.38 -13.94
CA GLY A 31 -2.25 23.43 -15.05
C GLY A 31 -1.16 22.36 -15.07
N LYS A 32 0.09 22.72 -14.77
CA LYS A 32 1.21 21.75 -14.68
C LYS A 32 1.08 20.85 -13.46
N ALA A 33 0.75 21.42 -12.31
CA ALA A 33 0.53 20.67 -11.07
C ALA A 33 -0.59 19.62 -11.24
N ALA A 34 -1.71 20.02 -11.87
CA ALA A 34 -2.81 19.11 -12.16
C ALA A 34 -2.37 17.98 -13.10
N GLY A 35 -1.68 18.29 -14.20
CA GLY A 35 -1.20 17.29 -15.15
C GLY A 35 -0.23 16.27 -14.51
N ILE A 36 0.74 16.74 -13.73
CA ILE A 36 1.70 15.86 -13.03
C ILE A 36 0.97 15.00 -11.99
N THR A 37 0.07 15.59 -11.20
CA THR A 37 -0.71 14.87 -10.19
C THR A 37 -1.55 13.76 -10.83
N THR A 38 -2.27 14.06 -11.90
CA THR A 38 -3.05 13.06 -12.64
C THR A 38 -2.16 11.94 -13.18
N GLY A 39 -1.01 12.28 -13.75
CA GLY A 39 -0.03 11.28 -14.23
C GLY A 39 0.48 10.37 -13.10
N LEU A 40 0.83 10.96 -11.95
CA LEU A 40 1.27 10.21 -10.76
C LEU A 40 0.18 9.27 -10.22
N ILE A 41 -1.06 9.72 -10.18
CA ILE A 41 -2.20 8.90 -9.73
C ILE A 41 -2.38 7.71 -10.67
N ILE A 42 -2.46 7.95 -11.99
CA ILE A 42 -2.65 6.87 -12.97
C ILE A 42 -1.50 5.86 -12.90
N ALA A 43 -0.26 6.33 -12.88
CA ALA A 43 0.90 5.45 -12.74
C ALA A 43 0.90 4.69 -11.40
N GLY A 44 0.52 5.36 -10.31
CA GLY A 44 0.39 4.79 -8.98
C GLY A 44 -0.62 3.66 -8.94
N GLU A 45 -1.81 3.85 -9.50
CA GLU A 45 -2.88 2.85 -9.60
C GLU A 45 -2.46 1.64 -10.45
N ILE A 46 -1.89 1.87 -11.65
CA ILE A 46 -1.46 0.78 -12.53
C ILE A 46 -0.40 -0.09 -11.84
N THR A 47 0.61 0.56 -11.25
CA THR A 47 1.68 -0.15 -10.53
C THR A 47 1.16 -0.84 -9.26
N PHE A 48 0.20 -0.24 -8.56
CA PHE A 48 -0.45 -0.84 -7.39
C PHE A 48 -1.16 -2.14 -7.76
N TYR A 49 -2.07 -2.11 -8.73
CA TYR A 49 -2.81 -3.31 -9.15
C TYR A 49 -1.89 -4.38 -9.75
N LEU A 50 -0.90 -3.97 -10.54
CA LEU A 50 0.09 -4.89 -11.09
C LEU A 50 0.88 -5.58 -9.98
N SER A 51 1.26 -4.84 -8.93
CA SER A 51 1.98 -5.42 -7.79
C SER A 51 1.14 -6.44 -7.03
N ILE A 52 -0.14 -6.13 -6.76
CA ILE A 52 -1.06 -7.06 -6.09
C ILE A 52 -1.24 -8.32 -6.93
N PHE A 53 -1.40 -8.16 -8.25
CA PHE A 53 -1.53 -9.27 -9.19
C PHE A 53 -0.29 -10.17 -9.16
N LEU A 54 0.92 -9.60 -9.16
CA LEU A 54 2.18 -10.34 -9.15
C LEU A 54 2.51 -11.01 -7.80
N ILE A 55 2.14 -10.39 -6.67
CA ILE A 55 2.37 -10.97 -5.34
C ILE A 55 1.31 -12.06 -5.03
N GLY A 56 0.07 -11.86 -5.49
CA GLY A 56 -1.01 -12.84 -5.39
C GLY A 56 -1.59 -13.03 -3.99
N LYS A 57 -2.28 -14.16 -3.79
CA LYS A 57 -3.06 -14.48 -2.57
C LYS A 57 -2.23 -14.46 -1.28
N GLU A 58 -0.92 -14.70 -1.35
CA GLU A 58 -0.02 -14.67 -0.19
C GLU A 58 0.04 -13.31 0.48
N PHE A 59 -0.07 -12.21 -0.28
CA PHE A 59 -0.14 -10.86 0.28
C PHE A 59 -1.40 -10.66 1.12
N LEU A 60 -2.55 -11.06 0.55
CA LEU A 60 -3.85 -10.97 1.22
C LEU A 60 -3.90 -11.84 2.47
N VAL A 61 -3.35 -13.05 2.42
CA VAL A 61 -3.25 -13.94 3.59
C VAL A 61 -2.36 -13.33 4.67
N LYS A 62 -1.21 -12.75 4.31
CA LYS A 62 -0.33 -12.06 5.27
C LYS A 62 -1.02 -10.86 5.91
N ILE A 63 -1.71 -10.02 5.13
CA ILE A 63 -2.49 -8.87 5.66
C ILE A 63 -3.59 -9.37 6.60
N LYS A 64 -4.36 -10.37 6.16
CA LYS A 64 -5.45 -10.95 6.94
C LYS A 64 -4.97 -11.54 8.27
N ASN A 65 -3.83 -12.25 8.25
CA ASN A 65 -3.23 -12.81 9.47
C ASN A 65 -2.70 -11.72 10.40
N LYS A 66 -2.11 -10.64 9.86
CA LYS A 66 -1.65 -9.49 10.64
C LYS A 66 -2.82 -8.74 11.30
N PHE A 67 -3.95 -8.66 10.61
CA PHE A 67 -5.16 -7.99 11.12
C PHE A 67 -5.96 -8.87 12.10
N LYS A 68 -5.92 -10.20 11.96
CA LYS A 68 -6.58 -11.13 12.90
C LYS A 68 -5.92 -11.21 14.28
N ARG A 69 -4.64 -10.84 14.43
CA ARG A 69 -3.87 -10.96 15.68
C ARG A 69 -4.22 -9.90 16.76
N LYS A 70 -5.49 -9.48 16.85
CA LYS A 70 -5.96 -8.52 17.87
C LYS A 70 -7.22 -8.96 18.64
N LYS A 71 -7.77 -10.16 18.43
CA LYS A 71 -9.05 -10.54 19.07
C LYS A 71 -9.04 -11.73 20.03
N ASP A 72 -7.92 -12.43 20.21
CA ASP A 72 -7.88 -13.62 21.06
C ASP A 72 -6.83 -13.47 22.17
N VAL A 73 -7.14 -12.67 23.19
CA VAL A 73 -6.68 -12.95 24.55
C VAL A 73 -7.94 -13.02 25.41
N PRO A 74 -8.55 -14.21 25.57
CA PRO A 74 -9.47 -14.42 26.68
C PRO A 74 -8.67 -14.26 27.98
N PRO A 75 -9.13 -13.47 28.96
CA PRO A 75 -8.58 -13.57 30.30
C PRO A 75 -8.83 -15.00 30.80
N GLU A 76 -7.74 -15.69 31.10
CA GLU A 76 -7.72 -16.99 31.77
C GLU A 76 -8.53 -16.86 33.06
N ILE A 77 -9.60 -17.65 33.16
CA ILE A 77 -10.41 -17.74 34.38
C ILE A 77 -9.69 -18.74 35.26
N ASP A 78 -8.84 -18.23 36.16
CA ASP A 78 -8.35 -19.03 37.28
C ASP A 78 -9.53 -19.27 38.23
N HIS A 79 -10.17 -20.42 38.02
CA HIS A 79 -10.96 -21.08 39.03
C HIS A 79 -10.05 -21.40 40.22
N VAL A 80 -10.18 -20.60 41.30
CA VAL A 80 -9.66 -20.97 42.62
C VAL A 80 -10.82 -21.62 43.37
N ASP A 81 -10.68 -22.91 43.62
CA ASP A 81 -11.52 -23.74 44.49
C ASP A 81 -11.53 -23.25 45.94
#